data_AF-A0A2E6YFZ3-F1
#
_entry.id   AF-A0A2E6YFZ3-F1
#
_cell.length_a   1.000
_cell.length_b   1.000
_cell.length_c   1.000
_cell.angle_alpha   90.00
_cell.angle_beta   90.00
_cell.angle_gamma   90.00
#
_symmetry.space_group_name_H-M   'P 1'
#
loop_
_entity.id
_entity.type
_entity.pdbx_description
1 polymer ?
#
loop_
_entity_poly.entity_id
_entity_poly.type
_entity_poly.pdbx_seq_one_letter_code
_entity_poly.pdbx_strand_id
1 'polypeptide(L)'
;MLDKIIEDLEKDSQQFRVAHNINSEALLKYIKKYKKIVAPSLAILKEDEILSQYGDITLVFDPKIIFGGKIKSLMSDRENYVYSGDMHSPRFPEISYDFVNKELEYYKMIQEYGEEYKVSIIDVAQSKPSYDKKDMIYFYSNNDAMKMYFINQHEEFSFKVKEDRESVNSPFKNDKELAKYLKTIKDYDNLDIEELKNQINLAKEREIKRKIERTRNPREAIVKRLTEMCEREYESYFAEPLFENGVASAKHYELRCTIRDLRNPPKKVDKKHRERKINRKLRELGLEEDYRRFCEVLSDEAFVNPHFKLGTRRKLEVNAENALLVMKKEGAIASEKTLTESLAKTKSRTLRRLYDLEDVLDTAKQEIKNKREINEITENLNHLFHNMVDKIDELNKDKKNLDHFDLLEEMSLSLAVSLSTKEKVKNYFEAKKYKTNDEFLDMFLEYRKEFKSSPVNYFEAKLFRNLDITDVACVVLPRNAPQELKEVLKDSGVKTSYYAVRNQEDFERAMKKTDRYLLNDSFIEKEKNKIKKERDLKRRNNKKIK
;
A
#
# COMPACT_ATOMS: atom_id res chain seq x y z
N MET A 1 16.41 -26.98 35.72
CA MET A 1 16.05 -26.23 36.95
C MET A 1 16.75 -24.88 36.97
N LEU A 2 18.07 -24.84 36.76
CA LEU A 2 18.82 -23.58 36.58
C LEU A 2 18.35 -22.74 35.38
N ASP A 3 18.11 -23.33 34.21
CA ASP A 3 17.65 -22.57 33.03
C ASP A 3 16.30 -21.89 33.27
N LYS A 4 15.39 -22.59 33.96
CA LYS A 4 14.10 -22.02 34.36
C LYS A 4 14.25 -20.88 35.37
N ILE A 5 15.17 -21.01 36.32
CA ILE A 5 15.47 -19.95 37.30
C ILE A 5 16.09 -18.73 36.62
N ILE A 6 16.99 -18.92 35.65
CA ILE A 6 17.58 -17.84 34.85
C ILE A 6 16.51 -17.17 33.99
N GLU A 7 15.67 -17.94 33.32
CA GLU A 7 14.58 -17.42 32.48
C GLU A 7 13.54 -16.63 33.32
N ASP A 8 13.25 -17.08 34.54
CA ASP A 8 12.36 -16.40 35.48
C ASP A 8 13.01 -15.11 36.03
N LEU A 9 14.31 -15.12 36.35
CA LEU A 9 15.08 -13.92 36.75
C LEU A 9 15.20 -12.88 35.62
N GLU A 10 15.40 -13.33 34.39
CA GLU A 10 15.42 -12.47 33.21
C GLU A 10 14.05 -11.83 32.98
N LYS A 11 12.95 -12.59 33.10
CA LYS A 11 11.57 -12.07 33.01
C LYS A 11 11.27 -11.01 34.07
N ASP A 12 11.73 -11.21 35.31
CA ASP A 12 11.55 -10.23 36.40
C ASP A 12 12.38 -8.96 36.23
N SER A 13 13.43 -8.98 35.41
CA SER A 13 14.26 -7.80 35.11
C SER A 13 13.77 -6.97 33.91
N GLN A 14 12.80 -7.48 33.13
CA GLN A 14 12.36 -6.82 31.89
C GLN A 14 11.62 -5.50 32.17
N GLN A 15 12.00 -4.47 31.41
CA GLN A 15 11.44 -3.13 31.51
C GLN A 15 10.88 -2.70 30.16
N PHE A 16 9.76 -1.98 30.22
CA PHE A 16 9.03 -1.58 29.03
C PHE A 16 8.88 -0.07 28.94
N ARG A 17 8.93 0.45 27.72
CA ARG A 17 8.78 1.88 27.41
C ARG A 17 7.47 2.13 26.70
N VAL A 18 6.80 3.22 27.04
CA VAL A 18 5.60 3.71 26.35
C VAL A 18 5.97 4.86 25.44
N ALA A 19 5.86 4.65 24.13
CA ALA A 19 6.36 5.60 23.14
C ALA A 19 5.46 5.75 21.92
N HIS A 20 5.54 6.88 21.23
CA HIS A 20 4.92 7.11 19.93
C HIS A 20 5.94 7.74 18.98
N ASN A 21 6.12 7.14 17.81
CA ASN A 21 6.97 7.71 16.79
C ASN A 21 6.20 8.59 15.82
N ILE A 22 6.81 9.71 15.45
CA ILE A 22 6.23 10.72 14.58
C ILE A 22 7.32 11.45 13.80
N ASN A 23 6.98 12.04 12.66
CA ASN A 23 7.88 12.92 11.92
C ASN A 23 7.67 14.39 12.30
N SER A 24 8.61 15.25 11.89
CA SER A 24 8.58 16.68 12.24
C SER A 24 7.32 17.39 11.74
N GLU A 25 6.87 17.10 10.51
CA GLU A 25 5.70 17.74 9.89
C GLU A 25 4.41 17.39 10.65
N ALA A 26 4.19 16.11 10.94
CA ALA A 26 3.03 15.64 11.65
C ALA A 26 2.99 16.18 13.10
N LEU A 27 4.14 16.24 13.78
CA LEU A 27 4.21 16.80 15.12
C LEU A 27 3.93 18.31 15.12
N LEU A 28 4.50 19.07 14.19
CA LEU A 28 4.17 20.48 13.98
C LEU A 28 2.68 20.68 13.73
N LYS A 29 2.07 19.84 12.90
CA LYS A 29 0.64 19.88 12.60
C LYS A 29 -0.21 19.63 13.85
N TYR A 30 0.14 18.66 14.69
CA TYR A 30 -0.56 18.44 15.96
C TYR A 30 -0.46 19.63 16.90
N ILE A 31 0.71 20.25 17.02
CA ILE A 31 0.91 21.36 17.96
C ILE A 31 0.28 22.66 17.44
N LYS A 32 0.51 23.01 16.16
CA LYS A 32 0.07 24.29 15.60
C LYS A 32 -1.37 24.28 15.10
N LYS A 33 -1.75 23.24 14.35
CA LYS A 33 -3.06 23.19 13.69
C LYS A 33 -4.12 22.59 14.59
N TYR A 34 -3.86 21.43 15.16
CA TYR A 34 -4.85 20.72 15.98
C TYR A 34 -4.79 21.08 17.46
N LYS A 35 -3.69 21.70 17.92
CA LYS A 35 -3.40 22.06 19.33
C LYS A 35 -3.49 20.87 20.30
N LYS A 36 -3.54 19.65 19.76
CA LYS A 36 -3.75 18.38 20.47
C LYS A 36 -3.12 17.25 19.65
N ILE A 37 -2.59 16.24 20.33
CA ILE A 37 -2.26 14.96 19.71
C ILE A 37 -3.54 14.12 19.70
N VAL A 38 -4.10 13.90 18.51
CA VAL A 38 -5.41 13.25 18.37
C VAL A 38 -5.26 11.75 18.46
N ALA A 39 -6.00 11.15 19.39
CA ALA A 39 -6.12 9.72 19.63
C ALA A 39 -4.86 8.86 19.31
N PRO A 40 -3.71 9.15 19.96
CA PRO A 40 -2.45 8.53 19.59
C PRO A 40 -2.44 7.02 19.85
N SER A 41 -1.71 6.32 18.98
CA SER A 41 -1.32 4.93 19.15
C SER A 41 0.05 4.88 19.82
N LEU A 42 0.10 4.45 21.08
CA LEU A 42 1.34 4.32 21.84
C LEU A 42 1.80 2.88 21.78
N ALA A 43 3.06 2.64 21.49
CA ALA A 43 3.66 1.32 21.59
C ALA A 43 4.23 1.11 23.00
N ILE A 44 4.02 -0.09 23.53
CA ILE A 44 4.69 -0.63 24.72
C ILE A 44 5.69 -1.65 24.21
N LEU A 45 6.98 -1.39 24.37
CA LEU A 45 8.07 -2.22 23.86
C LEU A 45 9.19 -2.34 24.89
N LYS A 46 10.13 -3.28 24.70
CA LYS A 46 11.30 -3.40 25.58
C LYS A 46 12.12 -2.10 25.60
N GLU A 47 12.79 -1.82 26.71
CA GLU A 47 13.50 -0.56 26.93
C GLU A 47 14.61 -0.24 25.92
N ASP A 48 15.22 -1.30 25.36
CA ASP A 48 16.35 -1.32 24.42
C ASP A 48 15.90 -1.38 22.95
N GLU A 49 14.61 -1.62 22.72
CA GLU A 49 14.03 -1.67 21.38
C GLU A 49 13.68 -0.27 20.85
N ILE A 50 13.68 -0.15 19.52
CA ILE A 50 13.47 1.12 18.83
C ILE A 50 12.35 0.98 17.81
N LEU A 51 11.32 1.80 17.99
CA LEU A 51 10.37 2.07 16.92
C LEU A 51 11.13 2.80 15.81
N SER A 52 11.24 2.15 14.65
CA SER A 52 11.85 2.74 13.44
C SER A 52 10.78 3.18 12.42
N GLN A 53 9.53 2.84 12.70
CA GLN A 53 8.39 3.17 11.85
C GLN A 53 7.88 4.58 12.18
N TYR A 54 7.29 5.25 11.19
CA TYR A 54 6.45 6.47 11.34
C TYR A 54 7.16 7.79 11.64
N GLY A 55 8.47 7.78 11.82
CA GLY A 55 9.29 8.98 11.91
C GLY A 55 10.53 8.77 12.76
N ASP A 56 11.35 9.83 12.82
CA ASP A 56 12.63 9.91 13.51
C ASP A 56 12.53 10.64 14.87
N ILE A 57 11.32 11.03 15.29
CA ILE A 57 11.06 11.63 16.60
C ILE A 57 10.30 10.62 17.45
N THR A 58 10.76 10.40 18.67
CA THR A 58 10.08 9.54 19.64
C THR A 58 9.50 10.37 20.77
N LEU A 59 8.18 10.33 20.92
CA LEU A 59 7.46 10.88 22.07
C LEU A 59 7.42 9.81 23.16
N VAL A 60 8.11 10.04 24.28
CA VAL A 60 8.08 9.12 25.44
C VAL A 60 7.05 9.61 26.43
N PHE A 61 6.23 8.69 26.94
CA PHE A 61 5.15 8.98 27.88
C PHE A 61 5.39 8.31 29.22
N ASP A 62 4.83 8.90 30.28
CA ASP A 62 4.68 8.20 31.56
C ASP A 62 3.62 7.08 31.40
N PRO A 63 3.89 5.83 31.83
CA PRO A 63 2.94 4.72 31.66
C PRO A 63 1.56 4.96 32.27
N LYS A 64 1.43 5.92 33.20
CA LYS A 64 0.13 6.39 33.72
C LYS A 64 -0.82 6.83 32.62
N ILE A 65 -0.32 7.28 31.47
CA ILE A 65 -1.18 7.82 30.42
C ILE A 65 -2.18 6.80 29.85
N ILE A 66 -1.82 5.51 29.87
CA ILE A 66 -2.54 4.41 29.20
C ILE A 66 -3.94 4.21 29.80
N PHE A 67 -4.09 4.34 31.12
CA PHE A 67 -5.38 4.21 31.80
C PHE A 67 -5.74 5.45 32.63
N GLY A 68 -5.22 6.63 32.24
CA GLY A 68 -5.46 7.88 32.98
C GLY A 68 -4.99 7.82 34.45
N GLY A 69 -3.92 7.07 34.71
CA GLY A 69 -3.32 6.82 36.02
C GLY A 69 -4.04 5.74 36.83
N LYS A 70 -5.10 5.13 36.31
CA LYS A 70 -5.76 3.99 36.97
C LYS A 70 -4.91 2.74 36.78
N ILE A 71 -4.77 1.94 37.84
CA ILE A 71 -4.20 0.60 37.71
C ILE A 71 -5.13 -0.30 36.90
N LYS A 72 -6.44 -0.17 37.13
CA LYS A 72 -7.48 -0.97 36.49
C LYS A 72 -8.43 -0.09 35.67
N SER A 73 -8.51 -0.38 34.39
CA SER A 73 -9.55 0.12 33.49
C SER A 73 -10.84 -0.67 33.74
N LEU A 74 -11.99 0.01 33.74
CA LEU A 74 -13.26 -0.72 33.69
C LEU A 74 -13.45 -1.27 32.28
N MET A 75 -14.11 -2.42 32.12
CA MET A 75 -14.48 -2.92 30.79
C MET A 75 -15.35 -1.91 30.01
N SER A 76 -16.06 -1.04 30.74
CA SER A 76 -16.86 0.07 30.21
C SER A 76 -16.04 1.30 29.80
N ASP A 77 -14.75 1.39 30.18
CA ASP A 77 -13.89 2.48 29.72
C ASP A 77 -13.66 2.29 28.20
N ARG A 78 -14.38 3.10 27.42
CA ARG A 78 -14.29 3.12 25.95
C ARG A 78 -13.24 4.11 25.44
N GLU A 79 -12.43 4.66 26.34
CA GLU A 79 -11.51 5.73 26.01
C GLU A 79 -10.09 5.26 25.79
N ASN A 80 -9.63 4.19 26.46
CA ASN A 80 -8.28 3.69 26.26
C ASN A 80 -8.28 2.16 26.19
N TYR A 81 -7.44 1.63 25.31
CA TYR A 81 -7.33 0.21 25.05
C TYR A 81 -5.87 -0.17 24.92
N VAL A 82 -5.47 -1.30 25.48
CA VAL A 82 -4.19 -1.94 25.19
C VAL A 82 -4.48 -3.28 24.54
N TYR A 83 -3.78 -3.58 23.45
CA TYR A 83 -3.85 -4.85 22.76
C TYR A 83 -2.49 -5.52 22.74
N SER A 84 -2.49 -6.84 22.80
CA SER A 84 -1.28 -7.68 22.84
C SER A 84 -0.51 -7.73 21.51
N GLY A 85 -0.52 -6.65 20.72
CA GLY A 85 0.12 -6.52 19.41
C GLY A 85 -0.32 -5.26 18.65
N ASP A 86 0.15 -5.14 17.40
CA ASP A 86 -0.23 -4.09 16.45
C ASP A 86 -1.69 -4.27 15.99
N MET A 87 -2.49 -3.23 16.19
CA MET A 87 -3.92 -3.25 15.90
C MET A 87 -4.25 -2.90 14.45
N HIS A 88 -3.27 -2.42 13.66
CA HIS A 88 -3.53 -1.81 12.36
C HIS A 88 -4.63 -0.73 12.46
N SER A 89 -4.43 0.20 13.39
CA SER A 89 -5.36 1.30 13.66
C SER A 89 -4.99 2.56 12.86
N PRO A 90 -5.97 3.33 12.35
CA PRO A 90 -5.71 4.62 11.73
C PRO A 90 -4.99 5.55 12.71
N ARG A 91 -3.93 6.22 12.24
CA ARG A 91 -3.18 7.21 13.03
C ARG A 91 -3.84 8.57 13.05
N PHE A 92 -4.59 8.89 12.00
CA PHE A 92 -5.38 10.11 11.85
C PHE A 92 -6.50 9.84 10.83
N PRO A 93 -7.70 10.45 10.99
CA PRO A 93 -8.79 10.21 10.05
C PRO A 93 -8.50 10.83 8.68
N GLU A 94 -9.02 10.19 7.65
CA GLU A 94 -8.90 10.63 6.27
C GLU A 94 -9.63 11.97 6.07
N ILE A 95 -8.92 12.97 5.54
CA ILE A 95 -9.52 14.26 5.17
C ILE A 95 -10.09 14.13 3.77
N SER A 96 -11.41 14.27 3.66
CA SER A 96 -12.11 14.37 2.38
C SER A 96 -12.21 15.83 1.94
N TYR A 97 -12.39 16.01 0.63
CA TYR A 97 -12.58 17.32 0.01
C TYR A 97 -13.84 17.27 -0.84
N ASP A 98 -14.43 18.44 -1.06
CA ASP A 98 -15.43 18.63 -2.08
C ASP A 98 -14.72 18.82 -3.42
N PHE A 99 -15.20 18.12 -4.45
CA PHE A 99 -14.67 18.27 -5.79
C PHE A 99 -15.47 19.33 -6.53
N VAL A 100 -14.82 20.44 -6.88
CA VAL A 100 -15.36 21.42 -7.82
C VAL A 100 -14.98 20.95 -9.21
N ASN A 101 -15.98 20.73 -10.06
CA ASN A 101 -15.74 20.29 -11.43
C ASN A 101 -15.10 21.41 -12.27
N LYS A 102 -13.77 21.53 -12.17
CA LYS A 102 -12.91 22.30 -13.07
C LYS A 102 -12.40 21.45 -14.23
N GLU A 103 -12.90 20.22 -14.39
CA GLU A 103 -12.41 19.27 -15.38
C GLU A 103 -12.46 19.84 -16.80
N LEU A 104 -13.50 20.60 -17.16
CA LEU A 104 -13.63 21.17 -18.49
C LEU A 104 -12.52 22.15 -18.87
N GLU A 105 -11.95 22.89 -17.91
CA GLU A 105 -10.88 23.85 -18.20
C GLU A 105 -9.56 23.10 -18.42
N TYR A 106 -9.22 22.15 -17.54
CA TYR A 106 -7.99 21.37 -17.65
C TYR A 106 -8.02 20.39 -18.83
N TYR A 107 -9.16 19.76 -19.12
CA TYR A 107 -9.29 18.90 -20.30
C TYR A 107 -9.11 19.70 -21.59
N LYS A 108 -9.60 20.93 -21.66
CA LYS A 108 -9.37 21.80 -22.84
C LYS A 108 -7.88 22.11 -22.99
N MET A 109 -7.20 22.46 -21.91
CA MET A 109 -5.74 22.71 -21.93
C MET A 109 -4.95 21.47 -22.37
N ILE A 110 -5.28 20.31 -21.79
CA ILE A 110 -4.65 19.03 -22.14
C ILE A 110 -4.96 18.65 -23.60
N GLN A 111 -6.16 18.93 -24.08
CA GLN A 111 -6.55 18.62 -25.45
C GLN A 111 -5.77 19.48 -26.46
N GLU A 112 -5.68 20.79 -26.24
CA GLU A 112 -4.96 21.73 -27.12
C GLU A 112 -3.50 21.30 -27.33
N TYR A 113 -2.75 21.12 -26.24
CA TYR A 113 -1.36 20.65 -26.30
C TYR A 113 -1.27 19.15 -26.62
N GLY A 114 -2.31 18.38 -26.31
CA GLY A 114 -2.35 16.95 -26.59
C GLY A 114 -2.43 16.64 -28.07
N GLU A 115 -3.19 17.42 -28.83
CA GLU A 115 -3.25 17.32 -30.29
C GLU A 115 -1.90 17.70 -30.94
N GLU A 116 -1.31 18.82 -30.51
CA GLU A 116 -0.02 19.30 -31.04
C GLU A 116 1.13 18.32 -30.77
N TYR A 117 1.24 17.83 -29.53
CA TYR A 117 2.33 16.96 -29.08
C TYR A 117 1.97 15.47 -29.07
N LYS A 118 0.86 15.11 -29.73
CA LYS A 118 0.37 13.72 -29.91
C LYS A 118 0.31 12.94 -28.60
N VAL A 119 -0.18 13.60 -27.55
CA VAL A 119 -0.51 12.98 -26.27
C VAL A 119 -1.93 12.44 -26.40
N SER A 120 -2.08 11.12 -26.44
CA SER A 120 -3.41 10.51 -26.62
C SER A 120 -4.28 10.79 -25.39
N ILE A 121 -5.56 11.10 -25.59
CA ILE A 121 -6.53 11.13 -24.48
C ILE A 121 -6.61 9.77 -23.76
N ILE A 122 -6.24 8.66 -24.40
CA ILE A 122 -6.15 7.33 -23.77
C ILE A 122 -4.84 7.19 -22.96
N ASP A 123 -3.75 7.87 -23.35
CA ASP A 123 -2.58 8.04 -22.47
C ASP A 123 -2.93 8.89 -21.23
N VAL A 124 -4.00 9.69 -21.33
CA VAL A 124 -4.60 10.51 -20.28
C VAL A 124 -5.72 9.76 -19.51
N ALA A 125 -6.39 8.77 -20.12
CA ALA A 125 -7.62 8.15 -19.60
C ALA A 125 -7.52 6.66 -19.23
N GLN A 126 -6.35 6.00 -19.40
CA GLN A 126 -6.15 4.65 -18.84
C GLN A 126 -6.23 4.63 -17.30
N SER A 127 -6.12 5.79 -16.67
CA SER A 127 -6.64 6.05 -15.33
C SER A 127 -7.42 7.35 -15.39
N LYS A 128 -8.76 7.31 -15.46
CA LYS A 128 -9.49 8.45 -14.88
C LYS A 128 -8.91 8.62 -13.48
N PRO A 129 -8.34 9.79 -13.13
CA PRO A 129 -7.85 9.97 -11.78
C PRO A 129 -9.02 9.67 -10.86
N SER A 130 -8.76 8.92 -9.79
CA SER A 130 -9.75 8.86 -8.72
C SER A 130 -10.02 10.31 -8.28
N TYR A 131 -11.19 10.61 -7.73
CA TYR A 131 -11.46 11.92 -7.13
C TYR A 131 -10.70 12.08 -5.79
N ASP A 132 -9.42 11.68 -5.77
CA ASP A 132 -8.45 11.91 -4.71
C ASP A 132 -7.44 12.98 -5.15
N LYS A 133 -7.10 13.82 -4.19
CA LYS A 133 -6.22 14.97 -4.39
C LYS A 133 -4.80 14.58 -4.83
N LYS A 134 -4.26 13.48 -4.31
CA LYS A 134 -2.90 13.01 -4.63
C LYS A 134 -2.84 12.39 -6.01
N ASP A 135 -3.85 11.60 -6.37
CA ASP A 135 -3.94 11.00 -7.71
C ASP A 135 -4.02 12.08 -8.79
N MET A 136 -4.71 13.18 -8.50
CA MET A 136 -4.77 14.35 -9.40
C MET A 136 -3.43 15.07 -9.53
N ILE A 137 -2.69 15.27 -8.44
CA ILE A 137 -1.32 15.84 -8.50
C ILE A 137 -0.41 14.92 -9.33
N TYR A 138 -0.47 13.60 -9.09
CA TYR A 138 0.30 12.62 -9.85
C TYR A 138 -0.05 12.65 -11.33
N PHE A 139 -1.34 12.72 -11.65
CA PHE A 139 -1.84 12.81 -13.01
C PHE A 139 -1.30 14.06 -13.73
N TYR A 140 -1.42 15.25 -13.13
CA TYR A 140 -0.87 16.48 -13.72
C TYR A 140 0.65 16.43 -13.86
N SER A 141 1.35 15.92 -12.83
CA SER A 141 2.81 15.86 -12.81
C SER A 141 3.39 14.98 -13.92
N ASN A 142 2.64 13.97 -14.36
CA ASN A 142 3.07 13.03 -15.39
C ASN A 142 2.47 13.31 -16.78
N ASN A 143 1.66 14.37 -16.92
CA ASN A 143 1.04 14.72 -18.18
C ASN A 143 1.95 15.63 -19.02
N ASP A 144 2.42 15.13 -20.16
CA ASP A 144 3.31 15.86 -21.07
C ASP A 144 2.65 17.12 -21.66
N ALA A 145 1.32 17.11 -21.90
CA ALA A 145 0.60 18.27 -22.40
C ALA A 145 0.56 19.38 -21.32
N MET A 146 0.35 19.02 -20.06
CA MET A 146 0.42 19.96 -18.93
C MET A 146 1.81 20.58 -18.75
N LYS A 147 2.87 19.77 -18.91
CA LYS A 147 4.24 20.27 -18.89
C LYS A 147 4.49 21.25 -20.03
N MET A 148 4.03 20.94 -21.24
CA MET A 148 4.18 21.83 -22.39
C MET A 148 3.42 23.14 -22.22
N TYR A 149 2.19 23.09 -21.71
CA TYR A 149 1.45 24.30 -21.35
C TYR A 149 2.27 25.15 -20.37
N PHE A 150 2.75 24.55 -19.28
CA PHE A 150 3.49 25.26 -18.25
C PHE A 150 4.79 25.87 -18.79
N ILE A 151 5.60 25.10 -19.54
CA ILE A 151 6.83 25.63 -20.16
C ILE A 151 6.51 26.86 -21.02
N ASN A 152 5.47 26.80 -21.85
CA ASN A 152 5.10 27.90 -22.74
C ASN A 152 4.53 29.13 -22.02
N GLN A 153 4.15 29.03 -20.74
CA GLN A 153 3.86 30.21 -19.92
C GLN A 153 5.14 30.96 -19.50
N HIS A 154 6.29 30.30 -19.55
CA HIS A 154 7.58 30.86 -19.12
C HIS A 154 8.52 31.16 -20.30
N GLU A 155 8.57 30.28 -21.30
CA GLU A 155 9.37 30.45 -22.51
C GLU A 155 8.72 29.72 -23.68
N GLU A 156 8.62 30.39 -24.82
CA GLU A 156 8.14 29.78 -26.06
C GLU A 156 9.01 28.58 -26.44
N PHE A 157 8.41 27.40 -26.45
CA PHE A 157 9.09 26.14 -26.72
C PHE A 157 8.19 25.22 -27.53
N SER A 158 8.68 24.83 -28.70
CA SER A 158 8.03 23.84 -29.56
C SER A 158 9.06 22.87 -30.14
N PHE A 159 8.62 21.67 -30.47
CA PHE A 159 9.44 20.69 -31.16
C PHE A 159 8.57 19.70 -31.93
N LYS A 160 9.11 19.16 -33.01
CA LYS A 160 8.44 18.11 -33.77
C LYS A 160 8.56 16.77 -33.04
N VAL A 161 7.42 16.20 -32.66
CA VAL A 161 7.37 14.86 -32.07
C VAL A 161 7.87 13.83 -33.09
N LYS A 162 8.86 13.03 -32.67
CA LYS A 162 9.39 11.96 -33.48
C LYS A 162 8.36 10.83 -33.58
N GLU A 163 8.15 10.37 -34.81
CA GLU A 163 7.33 9.21 -35.10
C GLU A 163 8.21 8.12 -35.69
N ASP A 164 8.11 6.91 -35.14
CA ASP A 164 8.69 5.72 -35.72
C ASP A 164 7.60 4.90 -36.41
N ARG A 165 7.98 3.99 -37.30
CA ARG A 165 7.03 3.03 -37.87
C ARG A 165 6.73 1.95 -36.84
N GLU A 166 5.46 1.69 -36.59
CA GLU A 166 5.06 0.58 -35.74
C GLU A 166 5.47 -0.75 -36.40
N SER A 167 5.92 -1.69 -35.58
CA SER A 167 6.17 -3.04 -36.05
C SER A 167 4.83 -3.71 -36.34
N VAL A 168 4.56 -4.00 -37.60
CA VAL A 168 3.40 -4.81 -37.99
C VAL A 168 3.55 -6.21 -37.38
N ASN A 169 2.56 -6.65 -36.61
CA ASN A 169 2.51 -8.00 -36.07
C ASN A 169 1.95 -8.94 -37.14
N SER A 170 2.81 -9.33 -38.09
CA SER A 170 2.46 -10.27 -39.16
C SER A 170 3.65 -11.19 -39.46
N PRO A 171 3.43 -12.49 -39.68
CA PRO A 171 4.49 -13.41 -40.09
C PRO A 171 5.10 -13.01 -41.45
N PHE A 172 4.35 -12.28 -42.28
CA PHE A 172 4.79 -11.85 -43.61
C PHE A 172 5.38 -10.43 -43.63
N LYS A 173 5.61 -9.79 -42.48
CA LYS A 173 6.11 -8.39 -42.40
C LYS A 173 7.41 -8.11 -43.16
N ASN A 174 8.17 -9.17 -43.45
CA ASN A 174 9.44 -9.06 -44.17
C ASN A 174 9.38 -9.54 -45.63
N ASP A 175 8.22 -9.98 -46.12
CA ASP A 175 8.07 -10.48 -47.50
C ASP A 175 7.90 -9.30 -48.47
N LYS A 176 8.96 -9.00 -49.23
CA LYS A 176 9.01 -7.85 -50.12
C LYS A 176 8.07 -8.01 -51.32
N GLU A 177 7.88 -9.23 -51.82
CA GLU A 177 7.04 -9.51 -52.99
C GLU A 177 5.56 -9.39 -52.64
N LEU A 178 5.15 -9.94 -51.51
CA LEU A 178 3.81 -9.76 -50.97
C LEU A 178 3.54 -8.27 -50.71
N ALA A 179 4.46 -7.56 -50.06
CA ALA A 179 4.30 -6.12 -49.83
C ALA A 179 4.18 -5.31 -51.15
N LYS A 180 4.84 -5.75 -52.22
CA LYS A 180 4.74 -5.14 -53.56
C LYS A 180 3.38 -5.43 -54.20
N TYR A 181 2.91 -6.67 -54.12
CA TYR A 181 1.58 -7.07 -54.58
C TYR A 181 0.48 -6.30 -53.81
N LEU A 182 0.56 -6.23 -52.48
CA LEU A 182 -0.44 -5.50 -51.68
C LEU A 182 -0.52 -3.99 -52.00
N LYS A 183 0.53 -3.41 -52.61
CA LYS A 183 0.53 -2.01 -53.08
C LYS A 183 -0.20 -1.81 -54.41
N THR A 184 -0.39 -2.85 -55.22
CA THR A 184 -1.12 -2.76 -56.50
C THR A 184 -2.64 -2.72 -56.29
N ILE A 185 -3.11 -3.21 -55.14
CA ILE A 185 -4.52 -3.23 -54.76
C ILE A 185 -5.00 -1.79 -54.51
N LYS A 186 -5.92 -1.33 -55.35
CA LYS A 186 -6.53 0.02 -55.28
C LYS A 186 -7.91 0.01 -54.63
N ASP A 187 -8.67 -1.05 -54.83
CA ASP A 187 -10.04 -1.22 -54.35
C ASP A 187 -10.10 -2.51 -53.51
N TYR A 188 -10.46 -2.37 -52.23
CA TYR A 188 -10.55 -3.47 -51.28
C TYR A 188 -11.93 -4.14 -51.27
N ASP A 189 -12.91 -3.56 -51.98
CA ASP A 189 -14.26 -4.11 -52.10
C ASP A 189 -14.37 -5.05 -53.31
N ASN A 190 -13.43 -4.96 -54.27
CA ASN A 190 -13.31 -5.83 -55.45
C ASN A 190 -11.96 -6.56 -55.50
N LEU A 191 -11.56 -7.19 -54.39
CA LEU A 191 -10.35 -7.99 -54.31
C LEU A 191 -10.49 -9.30 -55.09
N ASP A 192 -9.52 -9.62 -55.95
CA ASP A 192 -9.33 -10.99 -56.42
C ASP A 192 -8.79 -11.85 -55.27
N ILE A 193 -9.71 -12.60 -54.65
CA ILE A 193 -9.44 -13.41 -53.47
C ILE A 193 -8.52 -14.58 -53.81
N GLU A 194 -8.66 -15.18 -54.99
CA GLU A 194 -7.84 -16.32 -55.40
C GLU A 194 -6.40 -15.88 -55.69
N GLU A 195 -6.22 -14.73 -56.36
CA GLU A 195 -4.89 -14.18 -56.56
C GLU A 195 -4.23 -13.75 -55.23
N LEU A 196 -4.99 -13.16 -54.30
CA LEU A 196 -4.49 -12.84 -52.96
C LEU A 196 -4.04 -14.10 -52.20
N LYS A 197 -4.83 -15.18 -52.21
CA LYS A 197 -4.46 -16.47 -51.59
C LYS A 197 -3.17 -17.02 -52.20
N ASN A 198 -3.03 -16.96 -53.52
CA ASN A 198 -1.82 -17.42 -54.22
C ASN A 198 -0.58 -16.63 -53.76
N GLN A 199 -0.66 -15.30 -53.73
CA GLN A 199 0.45 -14.44 -53.32
C GLN A 199 0.88 -14.67 -51.86
N ILE A 200 -0.08 -14.95 -50.97
CA ILE A 200 0.19 -15.26 -49.56
C ILE A 200 0.81 -16.65 -49.41
N ASN A 201 0.32 -17.65 -50.13
CA ASN A 201 0.94 -18.99 -50.14
C ASN A 201 2.41 -18.92 -50.57
N LEU A 202 2.71 -18.15 -51.61
CA LEU A 202 4.08 -17.90 -52.04
C LEU A 202 4.91 -17.19 -50.95
N ALA A 203 4.32 -16.26 -50.19
CA ALA A 203 4.98 -15.61 -49.06
C ALA A 203 5.26 -16.56 -47.90
N LYS A 204 4.34 -17.49 -47.61
CA LYS A 204 4.50 -18.56 -46.62
C LYS A 204 5.69 -19.45 -46.97
N GLU A 205 5.77 -19.91 -48.23
CA GLU A 205 6.89 -20.73 -48.70
C GLU A 205 8.24 -20.01 -48.56
N ARG A 206 8.29 -18.72 -48.90
CA ARG A 206 9.48 -17.89 -48.75
C ARG A 206 9.88 -17.71 -47.28
N GLU A 207 8.92 -17.52 -46.38
CA GLU A 207 9.20 -17.38 -44.94
C GLU A 207 9.67 -18.71 -44.32
N ILE A 208 9.09 -19.84 -44.71
CA ILE A 208 9.56 -21.19 -44.32
C ILE A 208 11.01 -21.36 -44.74
N LYS A 209 11.32 -21.09 -46.01
CA LYS A 209 12.69 -21.17 -46.55
C LYS A 209 13.66 -20.29 -45.76
N ARG A 210 13.28 -19.04 -45.51
CA ARG A 210 14.09 -18.08 -44.75
C ARG A 210 14.34 -18.52 -43.30
N LYS A 211 13.34 -19.08 -42.61
CA LYS A 211 13.50 -19.60 -41.23
C LYS A 211 14.41 -20.83 -41.20
N ILE A 212 14.31 -21.71 -42.20
CA ILE A 212 15.21 -22.87 -42.35
C ILE A 212 16.65 -22.41 -42.60
N GLU A 213 16.88 -21.48 -43.52
CA GLU A 213 18.22 -20.94 -43.85
C GLU A 213 18.90 -20.24 -42.65
N ARG A 214 18.12 -19.61 -41.78
CA ARG A 214 18.62 -18.98 -40.54
C ARG A 214 18.89 -19.96 -39.41
N THR A 215 18.41 -21.19 -39.53
CA THR A 215 18.59 -22.22 -38.51
C THR A 215 19.94 -22.92 -38.72
N ARG A 216 20.82 -22.86 -37.72
CA ARG A 216 22.13 -23.51 -37.77
C ARG A 216 21.95 -25.03 -37.67
N ASN A 217 22.38 -25.78 -38.68
CA ASN A 217 22.24 -27.25 -38.79
C ASN A 217 20.78 -27.76 -38.64
N PRO A 218 19.90 -27.48 -39.62
CA PRO A 218 18.49 -27.88 -39.54
C PRO A 218 18.37 -29.41 -39.68
N ARG A 219 17.99 -30.09 -38.60
CA ARG A 219 17.59 -31.50 -38.63
C ARG A 219 16.17 -31.63 -39.18
N GLU A 220 15.84 -32.79 -39.76
CA GLU A 220 14.53 -33.06 -40.37
C GLU A 220 13.34 -32.75 -39.44
N ALA A 221 13.45 -33.12 -38.15
CA ALA A 221 12.42 -32.81 -37.15
C ALA A 221 12.23 -31.30 -36.90
N ILE A 222 13.29 -30.49 -37.02
CA ILE A 222 13.23 -29.03 -36.84
C ILE A 222 12.61 -28.40 -38.08
N VAL A 223 12.98 -28.85 -39.28
CA VAL A 223 12.38 -28.42 -40.53
C VAL A 223 10.88 -28.69 -40.51
N LYS A 224 10.47 -29.92 -40.17
CA LYS A 224 9.07 -30.30 -40.05
C LYS A 224 8.30 -29.39 -39.08
N ARG A 225 8.87 -29.15 -37.89
CA ARG A 225 8.26 -28.27 -36.89
C ARG A 225 8.13 -26.82 -37.37
N LEU A 226 9.14 -26.28 -38.05
CA LEU A 226 9.11 -24.92 -38.60
C LEU A 226 8.05 -24.77 -39.70
N THR A 227 7.92 -25.78 -40.56
CA THR A 227 6.87 -25.87 -41.58
C THR A 227 5.49 -25.89 -40.92
N GLU A 228 5.23 -26.82 -39.99
CA GLU A 228 3.95 -26.92 -39.26
C GLU A 228 3.61 -25.65 -38.45
N MET A 229 4.62 -24.93 -37.94
CA MET A 229 4.41 -23.65 -37.26
C MET A 229 3.97 -22.56 -38.25
N CYS A 230 4.62 -22.45 -39.40
CA CYS A 230 4.25 -21.47 -40.43
C CYS A 230 2.90 -21.79 -41.09
N GLU A 231 2.58 -23.08 -41.25
CA GLU A 231 1.28 -23.56 -41.72
C GLU A 231 0.17 -23.20 -40.71
N ARG A 232 0.36 -23.47 -39.42
CA ARG A 232 -0.60 -23.05 -38.39
C ARG A 232 -0.75 -21.54 -38.26
N GLU A 233 0.33 -20.78 -38.38
CA GLU A 233 0.26 -19.32 -38.44
C GLU A 233 -0.56 -18.89 -39.66
N TYR A 234 -0.28 -19.42 -40.86
CA TYR A 234 -1.07 -19.18 -42.07
C TYR A 234 -2.55 -19.53 -41.86
N GLU A 235 -2.85 -20.72 -41.35
CA GLU A 235 -4.22 -21.13 -41.03
C GLU A 235 -4.87 -20.21 -39.98
N SER A 236 -4.15 -19.74 -38.96
CA SER A 236 -4.76 -18.84 -37.95
C SER A 236 -5.20 -17.50 -38.53
N TYR A 237 -4.43 -16.93 -39.47
CA TYR A 237 -4.77 -15.68 -40.14
C TYR A 237 -5.86 -15.86 -41.21
N PHE A 238 -6.01 -17.07 -41.77
CA PHE A 238 -6.83 -17.31 -42.97
C PHE A 238 -7.83 -18.48 -42.88
N ALA A 239 -8.01 -19.10 -41.70
CA ALA A 239 -8.95 -20.19 -41.49
C ALA A 239 -10.38 -19.70 -41.76
N GLU A 240 -11.04 -20.38 -42.70
CA GLU A 240 -12.47 -20.28 -43.02
C GLU A 240 -13.30 -20.26 -41.72
N PRO A 241 -14.21 -19.28 -41.57
CA PRO A 241 -15.39 -19.18 -42.42
C PRO A 241 -15.31 -17.93 -43.29
N LEU A 242 -14.74 -18.12 -44.47
CA LEU A 242 -14.74 -17.15 -45.54
C LEU A 242 -15.98 -17.47 -46.39
N PHE A 243 -16.95 -16.55 -46.38
CA PHE A 243 -17.94 -16.35 -47.45
C PHE A 243 -19.30 -17.05 -47.46
N GLU A 244 -19.80 -17.69 -46.39
CA GLU A 244 -21.11 -18.35 -46.56
C GLU A 244 -22.37 -17.48 -46.40
N ASN A 245 -22.38 -16.29 -45.77
CA ASN A 245 -23.67 -15.60 -45.54
C ASN A 245 -23.67 -14.06 -45.46
N GLY A 246 -22.79 -13.34 -46.17
CA GLY A 246 -22.94 -11.88 -46.34
C GLY A 246 -22.79 -11.01 -45.08
N VAL A 247 -22.36 -11.58 -43.95
CA VAL A 247 -21.99 -10.83 -42.74
C VAL A 247 -20.48 -10.69 -42.70
N ALA A 248 -19.99 -9.45 -42.73
CA ALA A 248 -18.56 -9.13 -42.59
C ALA A 248 -18.04 -9.67 -41.25
N SER A 249 -17.33 -10.79 -41.28
CA SER A 249 -16.73 -11.38 -40.08
C SER A 249 -15.57 -10.53 -39.57
N ALA A 250 -15.35 -10.50 -38.26
CA ALA A 250 -14.23 -9.77 -37.62
C ALA A 250 -12.85 -10.06 -38.27
N LYS A 251 -12.67 -11.25 -38.87
CA LYS A 251 -11.48 -11.64 -39.62
C LYS A 251 -11.27 -10.86 -40.94
N HIS A 252 -12.32 -10.41 -41.62
CA HIS A 252 -12.20 -9.53 -42.80
C HIS A 252 -11.61 -8.17 -42.42
N TYR A 253 -11.99 -7.65 -41.26
CA TYR A 253 -11.43 -6.41 -40.72
C TYR A 253 -9.96 -6.57 -40.34
N GLU A 254 -9.59 -7.69 -39.69
CA GLU A 254 -8.19 -8.00 -39.33
C GLU A 254 -7.28 -8.18 -40.55
N LEU A 255 -7.75 -8.86 -41.60
CA LEU A 255 -7.00 -9.01 -42.84
C LEU A 255 -6.84 -7.67 -43.55
N ARG A 256 -7.90 -6.86 -43.66
CA ARG A 256 -7.84 -5.51 -44.24
C ARG A 256 -6.88 -4.61 -43.45
N CYS A 257 -6.91 -4.66 -42.12
CA CYS A 257 -5.97 -3.93 -41.27
C CYS A 257 -4.52 -4.41 -41.47
N THR A 258 -4.30 -5.73 -41.51
CA THR A 258 -2.97 -6.31 -41.75
C THR A 258 -2.42 -5.90 -43.12
N ILE A 259 -3.24 -5.94 -44.18
CA ILE A 259 -2.84 -5.51 -45.52
C ILE A 259 -2.52 -4.01 -45.54
N ARG A 260 -3.36 -3.19 -44.91
CA ARG A 260 -3.14 -1.74 -44.77
C ARG A 260 -1.83 -1.45 -44.05
N ASP A 261 -1.57 -2.14 -42.93
CA ASP A 261 -0.41 -1.93 -42.08
C ASP A 261 0.87 -2.47 -42.74
N LEU A 262 0.80 -3.59 -43.48
CA LEU A 262 1.92 -4.08 -44.30
C LEU A 262 2.26 -3.11 -45.44
N ARG A 263 1.25 -2.48 -46.05
CA ARG A 263 1.43 -1.49 -47.12
C ARG A 263 2.03 -0.19 -46.60
N ASN A 264 1.48 0.32 -45.51
CA ASN A 264 1.84 1.56 -44.85
C ASN A 264 1.81 1.35 -43.33
N PRO A 265 2.94 0.92 -42.72
CA PRO A 265 2.98 0.71 -41.28
C PRO A 265 2.50 1.94 -40.51
N PRO A 266 1.59 1.79 -39.53
CA PRO A 266 1.11 2.92 -38.77
C PRO A 266 2.28 3.62 -38.11
N LYS A 267 2.20 4.95 -38.02
CA LYS A 267 3.19 5.72 -37.28
C LYS A 267 2.88 5.60 -35.80
N LYS A 268 3.90 5.27 -35.02
CA LYS A 268 3.85 5.27 -33.56
C LYS A 268 4.67 6.44 -33.05
N VAL A 269 4.07 7.18 -32.13
CA VAL A 269 4.76 8.28 -31.42
C VAL A 269 5.90 7.71 -30.58
N ASP A 270 7.11 8.26 -30.72
CA ASP A 270 8.23 7.98 -29.83
C ASP A 270 8.02 8.74 -28.50
N LYS A 271 7.21 8.14 -27.61
CA LYS A 271 6.88 8.71 -26.29
C LYS A 271 8.13 9.07 -25.49
N LYS A 272 9.16 8.20 -25.53
CA LYS A 272 10.41 8.43 -24.81
C LYS A 272 11.15 9.66 -25.35
N HIS A 273 11.15 9.89 -26.66
CA HIS A 273 11.76 11.09 -27.24
C HIS A 273 11.03 12.35 -26.77
N ARG A 274 9.70 12.34 -26.80
CA ARG A 274 8.85 13.44 -26.34
C ARG A 274 9.11 13.76 -24.87
N GLU A 275 8.96 12.79 -23.97
CA GLU A 275 9.21 12.95 -22.52
C GLU A 275 10.62 13.49 -22.24
N ARG A 276 11.65 12.98 -22.94
CA ARG A 276 13.03 13.45 -22.79
C ARG A 276 13.19 14.91 -23.19
N LYS A 277 12.57 15.36 -24.29
CA LYS A 277 12.64 16.75 -24.76
C LYS A 277 12.00 17.70 -23.75
N ILE A 278 10.79 17.37 -23.28
CA ILE A 278 10.01 18.17 -22.33
C ILE A 278 10.72 18.27 -20.98
N ASN A 279 11.06 17.13 -20.37
CA ASN A 279 11.71 17.11 -19.06
C ASN A 279 13.10 17.75 -19.09
N ARG A 280 13.82 17.67 -20.21
CA ARG A 280 15.10 18.38 -20.36
C ARG A 280 14.90 19.88 -20.40
N LYS A 281 13.89 20.40 -21.11
CA LYS A 281 13.60 21.84 -21.14
C LYS A 281 13.18 22.35 -19.77
N LEU A 282 12.34 21.63 -19.02
CA LEU A 282 12.02 21.98 -17.62
C LEU A 282 13.27 22.13 -16.75
N ARG A 283 14.24 21.20 -16.88
CA ARG A 283 15.53 21.28 -16.17
C ARG A 283 16.39 22.43 -16.61
N GLU A 284 16.49 22.67 -17.92
CA GLU A 284 17.26 23.78 -18.48
C GLU A 284 16.77 25.14 -17.94
N LEU A 285 15.47 25.25 -17.63
CA LEU A 285 14.87 26.45 -17.05
C LEU A 285 14.88 26.49 -15.52
N GLY A 286 15.26 25.40 -14.86
CA GLY A 286 15.20 25.30 -13.40
C GLY A 286 13.78 25.31 -12.83
N LEU A 287 12.77 24.99 -13.65
CA LEU A 287 11.34 25.11 -13.28
C LEU A 287 10.72 23.82 -12.73
N GLU A 288 11.51 22.81 -12.36
CA GLU A 288 10.98 21.51 -11.90
C GLU A 288 10.14 21.63 -10.61
N GLU A 289 10.61 22.41 -9.64
CA GLU A 289 9.87 22.65 -8.39
C GLU A 289 8.68 23.60 -8.60
N ASP A 290 8.82 24.61 -9.46
CA ASP A 290 7.71 25.51 -9.81
C ASP A 290 6.59 24.75 -10.53
N TYR A 291 6.94 23.81 -11.42
CA TYR A 291 5.96 22.95 -12.07
C TYR A 291 5.24 22.04 -11.06
N ARG A 292 5.97 21.45 -10.10
CA ARG A 292 5.35 20.66 -9.04
C ARG A 292 4.34 21.50 -8.25
N ARG A 293 4.73 22.71 -7.86
CA ARG A 293 3.85 23.65 -7.14
C ARG A 293 2.65 24.09 -7.98
N PHE A 294 2.83 24.30 -9.28
CA PHE A 294 1.73 24.56 -10.21
C PHE A 294 0.72 23.41 -10.19
N CYS A 295 1.16 22.15 -10.29
CA CYS A 295 0.26 20.99 -10.20
C CYS A 295 -0.46 20.90 -8.85
N GLU A 296 0.20 21.25 -7.75
CA GLU A 296 -0.43 21.32 -6.41
C GLU A 296 -1.53 22.39 -6.37
N VAL A 297 -1.28 23.58 -6.89
CA VAL A 297 -2.28 24.67 -6.96
C VAL A 297 -3.50 24.24 -7.77
N LEU A 298 -3.30 23.64 -8.95
CA LEU A 298 -4.44 23.16 -9.77
C LEU A 298 -5.28 22.12 -9.02
N SER A 299 -4.63 21.24 -8.26
CA SER A 299 -5.32 20.25 -7.42
C SER A 299 -6.04 20.93 -6.25
N ASP A 300 -5.41 21.87 -5.56
CA ASP A 300 -6.02 22.65 -4.47
C ASP A 300 -7.27 23.41 -4.92
N GLU A 301 -7.27 23.95 -6.14
CA GLU A 301 -8.42 24.63 -6.72
C GLU A 301 -9.57 23.69 -7.08
N ALA A 302 -9.27 22.43 -7.42
CA ALA A 302 -10.27 21.41 -7.70
C ALA A 302 -10.83 20.76 -6.42
N PHE A 303 -10.03 20.67 -5.35
CA PHE A 303 -10.39 20.03 -4.09
C PHE A 303 -10.51 21.05 -2.95
N VAL A 304 -11.74 21.51 -2.73
CA VAL A 304 -12.08 22.55 -1.75
C VAL A 304 -12.72 21.97 -0.50
N ASN A 305 -13.01 22.81 0.49
CA ASN A 305 -13.77 22.47 1.70
C ASN A 305 -13.29 21.17 2.39
N PRO A 306 -12.05 21.15 2.93
CA PRO A 306 -11.56 19.98 3.67
C PRO A 306 -12.48 19.65 4.84
N HIS A 307 -12.91 18.39 4.92
CA HIS A 307 -13.83 17.90 5.95
C HIS A 307 -13.53 16.44 6.30
N PHE A 308 -13.89 16.03 7.51
CA PHE A 308 -13.98 14.61 7.83
C PHE A 308 -15.36 14.07 7.47
N LYS A 309 -15.43 12.79 7.09
CA LYS A 309 -16.69 12.08 6.86
C LYS A 309 -17.02 11.21 8.08
N LEU A 310 -18.15 11.48 8.72
CA LEU A 310 -18.69 10.62 9.78
C LEU A 310 -19.80 9.73 9.22
N GLY A 311 -19.42 8.56 8.69
CA GLY A 311 -20.32 7.74 7.88
C GLY A 311 -20.51 8.33 6.47
N THR A 312 -21.64 8.05 5.83
CA THR A 312 -21.84 8.39 4.41
C THR A 312 -22.22 9.85 4.14
N ARG A 313 -22.93 10.51 5.06
CA ARG A 313 -23.57 11.82 4.79
C ARG A 313 -23.02 12.99 5.60
N ARG A 314 -22.54 12.76 6.83
CA ARG A 314 -22.19 13.85 7.74
C ARG A 314 -20.76 14.31 7.47
N LYS A 315 -20.61 15.55 7.05
CA LYS A 315 -19.33 16.25 6.93
C LYS A 315 -19.05 17.01 8.22
N LEU A 316 -17.82 16.92 8.72
CA LEU A 316 -17.35 17.59 9.92
C LEU A 316 -16.17 18.48 9.58
N GLU A 317 -16.08 19.64 10.21
CA GLU A 317 -14.92 20.52 10.09
C GLU A 317 -13.64 19.81 10.56
N VAL A 318 -12.50 20.13 9.92
CA VAL A 318 -11.19 19.56 10.26
C VAL A 318 -10.62 20.21 11.52
N ASN A 319 -10.96 19.63 12.68
CA ASN A 319 -10.41 19.98 13.99
C ASN A 319 -10.17 18.73 14.86
N ALA A 320 -9.55 18.89 16.02
CA ALA A 320 -9.12 17.77 16.88
C ALA A 320 -10.30 16.99 17.47
N GLU A 321 -11.39 17.68 17.83
CA GLU A 321 -12.59 17.10 18.41
C GLU A 321 -13.33 16.22 17.40
N ASN A 322 -13.53 16.74 16.18
CA ASN A 322 -14.16 16.01 15.10
C ASN A 322 -13.29 14.84 14.61
N ALA A 323 -11.96 15.01 14.59
CA ALA A 323 -11.05 13.92 14.28
C ALA A 323 -11.20 12.77 15.29
N LEU A 324 -11.25 13.08 16.59
CA LEU A 324 -11.48 12.10 17.65
C LEU A 324 -12.83 11.38 17.49
N LEU A 325 -13.90 12.10 17.14
CA LEU A 325 -15.22 11.51 16.91
C LEU A 325 -15.21 10.50 15.77
N VAL A 326 -14.50 10.80 14.68
CA VAL A 326 -14.37 9.91 13.52
C VAL A 326 -13.56 8.68 13.90
N MET A 327 -12.42 8.85 14.56
CA MET A 327 -11.58 7.72 15.01
C MET A 327 -12.33 6.80 15.99
N LYS A 328 -13.10 7.37 16.93
CA LYS A 328 -13.96 6.57 17.83
C LYS A 328 -15.00 5.73 17.08
N LYS A 329 -15.52 6.26 15.97
CA LYS A 329 -16.49 5.54 15.13
C LYS A 329 -15.83 4.46 14.27
N GLU A 330 -14.66 4.73 13.72
CA GLU A 330 -13.86 3.75 12.95
C GLU A 330 -13.38 2.60 13.84
N GLY A 331 -13.14 2.86 15.12
CA GLY A 331 -12.62 1.88 16.05
C GLY A 331 -11.12 1.66 15.84
N ALA A 332 -10.55 0.73 16.61
CA ALA A 332 -9.09 0.54 16.65
C ALA A 332 -8.62 -0.75 15.94
N ILE A 333 -9.38 -1.84 16.00
CA ILE A 333 -8.94 -3.14 15.47
C ILE A 333 -9.18 -3.18 13.96
N ALA A 334 -8.13 -3.46 13.19
CA ALA A 334 -8.18 -3.68 11.74
C ALA A 334 -8.91 -2.57 10.95
N SER A 335 -8.95 -1.36 11.49
CA SER A 335 -9.71 -0.24 10.92
C SER A 335 -8.91 0.56 9.88
N GLU A 336 -7.60 0.32 9.75
CA GLU A 336 -6.80 0.87 8.67
C GLU A 336 -7.24 0.28 7.30
N LYS A 337 -7.52 1.17 6.35
CA LYS A 337 -7.89 0.79 4.99
C LYS A 337 -6.64 0.33 4.24
N THR A 338 -6.66 -0.92 3.77
CA THR A 338 -5.61 -1.54 2.96
C THR A 338 -6.24 -2.08 1.68
N LEU A 339 -5.46 -2.21 0.60
CA LEU A 339 -5.96 -2.73 -0.69
C LEU A 339 -6.42 -4.19 -0.58
N THR A 340 -5.77 -4.98 0.27
CA THR A 340 -6.09 -6.38 0.52
C THR A 340 -6.06 -6.68 2.02
N GLU A 341 -6.65 -7.80 2.42
CA GLU A 341 -6.48 -8.36 3.75
C GLU A 341 -5.10 -9.04 3.86
N SER A 342 -4.27 -8.59 4.81
CA SER A 342 -2.94 -9.15 5.06
C SER A 342 -2.91 -9.99 6.33
N LEU A 343 -1.94 -10.90 6.47
CA LEU A 343 -1.71 -11.65 7.71
C LEU A 343 -1.56 -10.73 8.94
N ALA A 344 -0.88 -9.59 8.79
CA ALA A 344 -0.70 -8.64 9.87
C ALA A 344 -2.05 -8.01 10.30
N LYS A 345 -2.87 -7.60 9.33
CA LYS A 345 -4.22 -7.08 9.61
C LYS A 345 -5.17 -8.15 10.15
N THR A 346 -5.07 -9.40 9.70
CA THR A 346 -5.75 -10.54 10.33
C THR A 346 -5.28 -10.75 11.77
N LYS A 347 -3.98 -10.69 12.05
CA LYS A 347 -3.41 -10.90 13.39
C LYS A 347 -4.03 -9.91 14.37
N SER A 348 -4.20 -8.64 13.96
CA SER A 348 -4.85 -7.61 14.78
C SER A 348 -6.23 -8.01 15.31
N ARG A 349 -7.01 -8.78 14.55
CA ARG A 349 -8.34 -9.27 14.94
C ARG A 349 -8.32 -10.39 15.98
N THR A 350 -7.16 -11.02 16.16
CA THR A 350 -6.96 -12.11 17.12
C THR A 350 -6.33 -11.66 18.44
N LEU A 351 -5.92 -10.39 18.52
CA LEU A 351 -5.24 -9.84 19.70
C LEU A 351 -6.15 -9.79 20.91
N ARG A 352 -5.55 -10.00 22.09
CA ARG A 352 -6.25 -9.88 23.37
C ARG A 352 -6.25 -8.43 23.82
N ARG A 353 -7.39 -7.96 24.33
CA ARG A 353 -7.49 -6.67 25.01
C ARG A 353 -7.09 -6.83 26.48
N LEU A 354 -6.17 -6.00 26.92
CA LEU A 354 -5.64 -5.96 28.29
C LEU A 354 -6.26 -4.77 29.04
N TYR A 355 -6.62 -4.96 30.31
CA TYR A 355 -7.47 -4.01 31.06
C TYR A 355 -6.81 -3.36 32.28
N ASP A 356 -5.64 -3.80 32.68
CA ASP A 356 -4.90 -3.22 33.79
C ASP A 356 -3.39 -3.29 33.57
N LEU A 357 -2.63 -2.41 34.23
CA LEU A 357 -1.18 -2.30 33.98
C LEU A 357 -0.41 -3.53 34.46
N GLU A 358 -0.96 -4.31 35.40
CA GLU A 358 -0.35 -5.56 35.86
C GLU A 358 -0.46 -6.63 34.77
N ASP A 359 -1.67 -6.86 34.26
CA ASP A 359 -1.92 -7.77 33.13
C ASP A 359 -1.12 -7.36 31.88
N VAL A 360 -0.99 -6.05 31.62
CA VAL A 360 -0.13 -5.53 30.55
C VAL A 360 1.32 -5.90 30.77
N LEU A 361 1.86 -5.67 31.97
CA LEU A 361 3.26 -5.97 32.28
C LEU A 361 3.54 -7.48 32.23
N ASP A 362 2.70 -8.29 32.87
CA ASP A 362 2.86 -9.74 32.95
C ASP A 362 2.77 -10.39 31.56
N THR A 363 1.79 -9.94 30.74
CA THR A 363 1.67 -10.42 29.37
C THR A 363 2.84 -9.94 28.49
N ALA A 364 3.30 -8.70 28.69
CA ALA A 364 4.45 -8.15 27.95
C ALA A 364 5.74 -8.93 28.22
N LYS A 365 6.00 -9.30 29.49
CA LYS A 365 7.15 -10.15 29.88
C LYS A 365 7.19 -11.49 29.15
N GLN A 366 6.03 -12.00 28.76
CA GLN A 366 5.88 -13.29 28.09
C GLN A 366 5.91 -13.18 26.56
N GLU A 367 5.16 -12.23 26.00
CA GLU A 367 4.86 -12.17 24.57
C GLU A 367 5.69 -11.15 23.79
N ILE A 368 6.29 -10.16 24.45
CA ILE A 368 7.14 -9.18 23.76
C ILE A 368 8.56 -9.73 23.65
N LYS A 369 9.03 -9.89 22.41
CA LYS A 369 10.39 -10.33 22.07
C LYS A 369 11.14 -9.26 21.29
N ASN A 370 12.46 -9.38 21.23
CA ASN A 370 13.28 -8.45 20.47
C ASN A 370 13.05 -8.62 18.96
N LYS A 371 13.43 -7.62 18.17
CA LYS A 371 13.16 -7.62 16.72
C LYS A 371 13.81 -8.81 15.99
N ARG A 372 14.97 -9.28 16.45
CA ARG A 372 15.69 -10.40 15.82
C ARG A 372 14.92 -11.71 15.96
N GLU A 373 14.47 -12.04 17.18
CA GLU A 373 13.66 -13.22 17.47
C GLU A 373 12.33 -13.19 16.69
N ILE A 374 11.69 -12.02 16.60
CA ILE A 374 10.43 -11.87 15.87
C ILE A 374 10.59 -12.11 14.37
N ASN A 375 11.71 -11.68 13.76
CA ASN A 375 11.94 -11.88 12.34
C ASN A 375 12.00 -13.36 11.97
N GLU A 376 12.75 -14.17 12.72
CA GLU A 376 12.87 -15.62 12.48
C GLU A 376 11.52 -16.33 12.59
N ILE A 377 10.74 -15.98 13.63
CA ILE A 377 9.39 -16.53 13.83
C ILE A 377 8.45 -16.11 12.68
N THR A 378 8.54 -14.86 12.24
CA THR A 378 7.70 -14.33 11.15
C THR A 378 8.02 -15.01 9.82
N GLU A 379 9.30 -15.24 9.52
CA GLU A 379 9.72 -15.98 8.31
C GLU A 379 9.17 -17.40 8.32
N ASN A 380 9.29 -18.13 9.44
CA ASN A 380 8.74 -19.46 9.58
C ASN A 380 7.21 -19.48 9.40
N LEU A 381 6.49 -18.56 10.03
CA LEU A 381 5.04 -18.44 9.86
C LEU A 381 4.64 -18.15 8.40
N ASN A 382 5.37 -17.27 7.70
CA ASN A 382 5.11 -17.01 6.30
C ASN A 382 5.30 -18.27 5.45
N HIS A 383 6.35 -19.06 5.69
CA HIS A 383 6.57 -20.34 5.01
C HIS A 383 5.43 -21.33 5.25
N LEU A 384 5.00 -21.50 6.51
CA LEU A 384 3.87 -22.37 6.85
C LEU A 384 2.57 -21.91 6.19
N PHE A 385 2.32 -20.59 6.15
CA PHE A 385 1.16 -20.02 5.49
C PHE A 385 1.18 -20.29 3.99
N HIS A 386 2.31 -20.05 3.31
CA HIS A 386 2.45 -20.32 1.88
C HIS A 386 2.25 -21.80 1.55
N ASN A 387 2.83 -22.71 2.33
CA ASN A 387 2.62 -24.14 2.15
C ASN A 387 1.13 -24.53 2.29
N MET A 388 0.43 -23.92 3.24
CA MET A 388 -1.01 -24.15 3.43
C MET A 388 -1.83 -23.60 2.26
N VAL A 389 -1.47 -22.43 1.71
CA VAL A 389 -2.10 -21.84 0.51
C VAL A 389 -1.86 -22.72 -0.73
N ASP A 390 -0.61 -23.16 -0.95
CA ASP A 390 -0.26 -24.03 -2.07
C ASP A 390 -1.02 -25.36 -2.00
N LYS A 391 -1.26 -25.87 -0.79
CA LYS A 391 -2.01 -27.11 -0.59
C LYS A 391 -3.48 -26.96 -1.00
N ILE A 392 -4.15 -25.89 -0.57
CA ILE A 392 -5.56 -25.68 -0.96
C ILE A 392 -5.68 -25.31 -2.44
N ASP A 393 -4.71 -24.57 -3.01
CA ASP A 393 -4.63 -24.31 -4.44
C ASP A 393 -4.53 -25.63 -5.23
N GLU A 394 -3.64 -26.53 -4.81
CA GLU A 394 -3.48 -27.87 -5.39
C GLU A 394 -4.78 -28.66 -5.42
N LEU A 395 -5.50 -28.71 -4.28
CA LEU A 395 -6.77 -29.42 -4.17
C LEU A 395 -7.87 -28.84 -5.08
N ASN A 396 -7.70 -27.61 -5.57
CA ASN A 396 -8.69 -26.86 -6.35
C ASN A 396 -8.20 -26.52 -7.77
N LYS A 397 -7.10 -27.12 -8.25
CA LYS A 397 -6.51 -26.90 -9.59
C LYS A 397 -7.49 -27.10 -10.77
N ASP A 398 -8.54 -27.88 -10.58
CA ASP A 398 -9.55 -28.14 -11.61
C ASP A 398 -10.58 -26.99 -11.76
N LYS A 399 -10.58 -25.99 -10.87
CA LYS A 399 -11.40 -24.79 -11.03
C LYS A 399 -10.82 -23.88 -12.11
N LYS A 400 -11.55 -23.73 -13.22
CA LYS A 400 -11.16 -22.91 -14.38
C LYS A 400 -10.81 -21.44 -14.10
N ASN A 401 -11.23 -20.87 -12.96
CA ASN A 401 -11.08 -19.45 -12.62
C ASN A 401 -10.74 -19.24 -11.13
N LEU A 402 -9.77 -19.97 -10.59
CA LEU A 402 -9.31 -19.73 -9.23
C LEU A 402 -8.44 -18.47 -9.22
N ASP A 403 -8.92 -17.40 -8.59
CA ASP A 403 -8.09 -16.20 -8.36
C ASP A 403 -7.22 -16.43 -7.12
N HIS A 404 -5.91 -16.45 -7.32
CA HIS A 404 -4.94 -16.66 -6.25
C HIS A 404 -4.98 -15.52 -5.21
N PHE A 405 -5.32 -14.28 -5.61
CA PHE A 405 -5.44 -13.16 -4.68
C PHE A 405 -6.66 -13.32 -3.76
N ASP A 406 -7.80 -13.73 -4.31
CA ASP A 406 -9.02 -14.01 -3.52
C ASP A 406 -8.78 -15.16 -2.54
N LEU A 407 -8.03 -16.20 -2.96
CA LEU A 407 -7.65 -17.31 -2.09
C LEU A 407 -6.77 -16.84 -0.94
N LEU A 408 -5.74 -16.03 -1.20
CA LEU A 408 -4.86 -15.48 -0.17
C LEU A 408 -5.63 -14.64 0.86
N GLU A 409 -6.55 -13.81 0.39
CA GLU A 409 -7.43 -12.99 1.25
C GLU A 409 -8.36 -13.87 2.10
N GLU A 410 -9.03 -14.85 1.49
CA GLU A 410 -9.94 -15.77 2.21
C GLU A 410 -9.18 -16.62 3.24
N MET A 411 -8.01 -17.14 2.88
CA MET A 411 -7.12 -17.88 3.78
C MET A 411 -6.71 -17.00 4.96
N SER A 412 -6.32 -15.75 4.71
CA SER A 412 -5.96 -14.80 5.77
C SER A 412 -7.15 -14.49 6.68
N LEU A 413 -8.34 -14.21 6.14
CA LEU A 413 -9.54 -13.89 6.93
C LEU A 413 -9.97 -15.06 7.85
N SER A 414 -9.90 -16.29 7.34
CA SER A 414 -10.36 -17.48 8.05
C SER A 414 -9.62 -17.73 9.39
N LEU A 415 -8.39 -17.24 9.54
CA LEU A 415 -7.59 -17.37 10.76
C LEU A 415 -8.18 -16.56 11.93
N ALA A 416 -8.84 -15.44 11.63
CA ALA A 416 -9.51 -14.59 12.61
C ALA A 416 -10.87 -15.16 13.06
N VAL A 417 -11.48 -16.03 12.26
CA VAL A 417 -12.78 -16.66 12.56
C VAL A 417 -12.62 -17.79 13.58
N SER A 418 -13.67 -18.11 14.33
CA SER A 418 -13.70 -19.16 15.37
C SER A 418 -13.73 -20.60 14.83
N LEU A 419 -12.73 -20.98 14.02
CA LEU A 419 -12.59 -22.30 13.39
C LEU A 419 -11.73 -23.28 14.20
N SER A 420 -12.25 -23.78 15.32
CA SER A 420 -11.48 -24.55 16.32
C SER A 420 -11.36 -26.06 16.06
N THR A 421 -12.02 -26.60 15.04
CA THR A 421 -12.05 -28.04 14.74
C THR A 421 -11.97 -28.26 13.23
N LYS A 422 -11.52 -29.45 12.81
CA LYS A 422 -11.45 -29.83 11.39
C LYS A 422 -12.79 -29.65 10.69
N GLU A 423 -13.87 -30.07 11.33
CA GLU A 423 -15.24 -29.93 10.81
C GLU A 423 -15.61 -28.47 10.55
N LYS A 424 -15.31 -27.55 11.48
CA LYS A 424 -15.60 -26.12 11.28
C LYS A 424 -14.78 -25.52 10.14
N VAL A 425 -13.50 -25.89 10.05
CA VAL A 425 -12.61 -25.44 8.97
C VAL A 425 -13.13 -25.95 7.64
N LYS A 426 -13.44 -27.25 7.55
CA LYS A 426 -14.03 -27.88 6.36
C LYS A 426 -15.32 -27.17 5.93
N ASN A 427 -16.28 -27.00 6.83
CA ASN A 427 -17.55 -26.35 6.53
C ASN A 427 -17.37 -24.91 6.03
N TYR A 428 -16.40 -24.17 6.58
CA TYR A 428 -16.08 -22.82 6.15
C TYR A 428 -15.60 -22.77 4.69
N PHE A 429 -14.63 -23.60 4.35
CA PHE A 429 -14.06 -23.64 2.99
C PHE A 429 -15.02 -24.26 1.96
N GLU A 430 -15.79 -25.28 2.34
CA GLU A 430 -16.82 -25.87 1.48
C GLU A 430 -17.94 -24.88 1.14
N ALA A 431 -18.37 -24.04 2.10
CA ALA A 431 -19.35 -22.98 1.85
C ALA A 431 -18.84 -21.95 0.82
N LYS A 432 -17.52 -21.77 0.73
CA LYS A 432 -16.82 -20.96 -0.27
C LYS A 432 -16.44 -21.76 -1.53
N LYS A 433 -16.97 -22.99 -1.65
CA LYS A 433 -16.77 -23.94 -2.76
C LYS A 433 -15.34 -24.46 -2.89
N TYR A 434 -14.49 -24.33 -1.88
CA TYR A 434 -13.14 -24.92 -1.89
C TYR A 434 -13.18 -26.38 -1.45
N LYS A 435 -12.45 -27.24 -2.15
CA LYS A 435 -12.16 -28.61 -1.74
C LYS A 435 -11.08 -28.60 -0.67
N THR A 436 -11.25 -29.43 0.35
CA THR A 436 -10.29 -29.62 1.45
C THR A 436 -10.03 -31.11 1.70
N ASN A 437 -8.90 -31.47 2.27
CA ASN A 437 -8.58 -32.82 2.75
C ASN A 437 -8.06 -32.77 4.20
N ASP A 438 -7.89 -33.92 4.85
CA ASP A 438 -7.46 -33.96 6.27
C ASP A 438 -6.10 -33.30 6.52
N GLU A 439 -5.17 -33.42 5.58
CA GLU A 439 -3.84 -32.81 5.65
C GLU A 439 -3.92 -31.28 5.70
N PHE A 440 -4.70 -30.66 4.81
CA PHE A 440 -4.94 -29.22 4.85
C PHE A 440 -5.60 -28.79 6.16
N LEU A 441 -6.57 -29.56 6.67
CA LEU A 441 -7.27 -29.24 7.91
C LEU A 441 -6.33 -29.30 9.13
N ASP A 442 -5.38 -30.24 9.15
CA ASP A 442 -4.34 -30.31 10.18
C ASP A 442 -3.39 -29.11 10.08
N MET A 443 -2.84 -28.83 8.90
CA MET A 443 -1.97 -27.68 8.65
C MET A 443 -2.64 -26.38 9.09
N PHE A 444 -3.93 -26.21 8.79
CA PHE A 444 -4.70 -25.02 9.16
C PHE A 444 -4.81 -24.85 10.67
N LEU A 445 -5.14 -25.92 11.41
CA LEU A 445 -5.30 -25.85 12.85
C LEU A 445 -3.98 -25.62 13.57
N GLU A 446 -2.90 -26.25 13.10
CA GLU A 446 -1.53 -26.05 13.59
C GLU A 446 -1.09 -24.61 13.35
N TYR A 447 -1.15 -24.14 12.10
CA TYR A 447 -0.78 -22.78 11.75
C TYR A 447 -1.61 -21.76 12.52
N ARG A 448 -2.93 -21.94 12.64
CA ARG A 448 -3.80 -21.03 13.40
C ARG A 448 -3.43 -20.96 14.88
N LYS A 449 -2.98 -22.07 15.47
CA LYS A 449 -2.51 -22.08 16.86
C LYS A 449 -1.25 -21.23 16.99
N GLU A 450 -0.23 -21.50 16.16
CA GLU A 450 1.04 -20.76 16.17
C GLU A 450 0.84 -19.29 15.83
N PHE A 451 0.05 -19.00 14.80
CA PHE A 451 -0.30 -17.65 14.38
C PHE A 451 -0.95 -16.84 15.50
N LYS A 452 -1.81 -17.45 16.32
CA LYS A 452 -2.46 -16.75 17.44
C LYS A 452 -1.51 -16.53 18.62
N SER A 453 -0.71 -17.53 18.98
CA SER A 453 0.24 -17.46 20.09
C SER A 453 1.58 -16.82 19.73
N SER A 454 1.80 -16.43 18.46
CA SER A 454 3.07 -15.87 18.04
C SER A 454 3.40 -14.59 18.81
N PRO A 455 4.65 -14.45 19.29
CA PRO A 455 5.09 -13.27 20.01
C PRO A 455 5.08 -12.03 19.11
N VAL A 456 5.21 -10.87 19.74
CA VAL A 456 5.19 -9.56 19.07
C VAL A 456 6.38 -8.73 19.51
N ASN A 457 6.70 -7.69 18.74
CA ASN A 457 7.77 -6.74 19.08
C ASN A 457 7.27 -5.61 19.99
N TYR A 458 5.96 -5.33 20.01
CA TYR A 458 5.34 -4.35 20.89
C TYR A 458 3.84 -4.62 21.07
N PHE A 459 3.26 -4.06 22.13
CA PHE A 459 1.81 -3.94 22.31
C PHE A 459 1.34 -2.54 21.93
N GLU A 460 0.18 -2.42 21.29
CA GLU A 460 -0.40 -1.11 20.97
C GLU A 460 -1.43 -0.68 22.02
N ALA A 461 -1.21 0.50 22.59
CA ALA A 461 -2.15 1.23 23.41
C ALA A 461 -2.81 2.35 22.59
N LYS A 462 -4.09 2.18 22.23
CA LYS A 462 -4.89 3.20 21.55
C LYS A 462 -5.62 4.07 22.57
N LEU A 463 -5.23 5.34 22.65
CA LEU A 463 -5.91 6.31 23.49
C LEU A 463 -6.97 7.04 22.65
N PHE A 464 -8.25 6.68 22.75
CA PHE A 464 -9.37 7.45 22.16
C PHE A 464 -9.70 8.70 22.98
N ARG A 465 -8.69 9.53 23.20
CA ARG A 465 -8.79 10.88 23.74
C ARG A 465 -7.70 11.76 23.15
N ASN A 466 -7.93 13.05 23.14
CA ASN A 466 -6.92 14.01 22.75
C ASN A 466 -5.93 14.21 23.90
N LEU A 467 -4.64 14.25 23.57
CA LEU A 467 -3.58 14.60 24.50
C LEU A 467 -3.10 16.02 24.24
N ASP A 468 -2.67 16.67 25.31
CA ASP A 468 -1.86 17.87 25.21
C ASP A 468 -0.40 17.52 24.95
N ILE A 469 0.34 18.41 24.30
CA ILE A 469 1.77 18.20 24.08
C ILE A 469 2.50 18.07 25.43
N THR A 470 1.98 18.70 26.49
CA THR A 470 2.48 18.60 27.87
C THR A 470 2.24 17.24 28.54
N ASP A 471 1.40 16.37 27.96
CA ASP A 471 1.27 14.98 28.41
C ASP A 471 2.49 14.14 27.98
N VAL A 472 3.29 14.62 27.02
CA VAL A 472 4.54 13.99 26.61
C VAL A 472 5.60 14.22 27.69
N ALA A 473 6.14 13.13 28.24
CA ALA A 473 7.11 13.19 29.32
C ALA A 473 8.50 13.65 28.84
N CYS A 474 8.89 13.23 27.64
CA CYS A 474 10.09 13.68 26.96
C CYS A 474 9.97 13.46 25.44
N VAL A 475 10.42 14.42 24.64
CA VAL A 475 10.57 14.27 23.18
C VAL A 475 12.03 13.96 22.88
N VAL A 476 12.29 12.81 22.26
CA VAL A 476 13.62 12.45 21.75
C VAL A 476 13.71 12.89 20.30
N LEU A 477 14.52 13.92 20.05
CA LEU A 477 14.50 14.74 18.84
C LEU A 477 15.84 14.69 18.11
N PRO A 478 15.87 14.47 16.79
CA PRO A 478 17.11 14.54 16.03
C PRO A 478 17.61 15.98 15.96
N ARG A 479 18.93 16.18 16.01
CA ARG A 479 19.54 17.53 16.00
C ARG A 479 19.25 18.34 14.74
N ASN A 480 18.99 17.68 13.61
CA ASN A 480 18.62 18.33 12.35
C ASN A 480 17.11 18.64 12.24
N ALA A 481 16.30 18.37 13.27
CA ALA A 481 14.89 18.72 13.27
C ALA A 481 14.69 20.23 12.97
N PRO A 482 13.60 20.62 12.27
CA PRO A 482 13.33 22.00 11.92
C PRO A 482 13.42 22.94 13.12
N GLN A 483 14.01 24.12 12.91
CA GLN A 483 14.18 25.12 13.98
C GLN A 483 12.84 25.53 14.58
N GLU A 484 11.82 25.70 13.74
CA GLU A 484 10.44 25.96 14.15
C GLU A 484 9.90 24.92 15.15
N LEU A 485 10.18 23.63 14.93
CA LEU A 485 9.73 22.58 15.83
C LEU A 485 10.43 22.66 17.19
N LYS A 486 11.73 22.95 17.20
CA LYS A 486 12.50 23.13 18.44
C LYS A 486 11.96 24.29 19.28
N GLU A 487 11.63 25.40 18.63
CA GLU A 487 11.03 26.58 19.26
C GLU A 487 9.66 26.27 19.84
N VAL A 488 8.78 25.65 19.05
CA VAL A 488 7.43 25.26 19.50
C VAL A 488 7.47 24.31 20.70
N LEU A 489 8.36 23.32 20.69
CA LEU A 489 8.51 22.39 21.82
C LEU A 489 9.04 23.09 23.08
N LYS A 490 9.99 24.03 22.91
CA LYS A 490 10.52 24.84 24.00
C LYS A 490 9.44 25.73 24.61
N ASP A 491 8.67 26.43 23.78
CA ASP A 491 7.58 27.31 24.20
C ASP A 491 6.44 26.54 24.88
N SER A 492 6.23 25.28 24.47
CA SER A 492 5.28 24.37 25.10
C SER A 492 5.78 23.80 26.44
N GLY A 493 7.01 24.08 26.86
CA GLY A 493 7.59 23.62 28.13
C GLY A 493 7.91 22.11 28.17
N VAL A 494 7.91 21.44 27.02
CA VAL A 494 8.13 20.00 26.95
C VAL A 494 9.62 19.67 26.98
N LYS A 495 9.99 18.70 27.82
CA LYS A 495 11.38 18.25 27.93
C LYS A 495 11.83 17.63 26.61
N THR A 496 13.00 18.03 26.13
CA THR A 496 13.59 17.53 24.89
C THR A 496 14.96 16.90 25.17
N SER A 497 15.19 15.74 24.57
CA SER A 497 16.47 15.03 24.56
C SER A 497 16.93 14.93 23.11
N TYR A 498 18.18 15.31 22.83
CA TYR A 498 18.68 15.41 21.45
C TYR A 498 19.61 14.27 21.11
N TYR A 499 19.57 13.82 19.85
CA TYR A 499 20.52 12.86 19.29
C TYR A 499 21.00 13.25 17.89
N ALA A 500 22.20 12.81 17.52
CA ALA A 500 22.76 12.97 16.19
C ALA A 500 22.16 11.96 15.20
N VAL A 501 21.76 12.45 14.02
CA VAL A 501 21.15 11.63 12.96
C VAL A 501 22.11 10.52 12.53
N ARG A 502 21.58 9.31 12.30
CA ARG A 502 22.37 8.10 11.97
C ARG A 502 23.41 7.71 13.02
N ASN A 503 23.29 8.21 14.25
CA ASN A 503 24.12 7.79 15.37
C ASN A 503 23.27 7.04 16.40
N GLN A 504 23.33 5.71 16.31
CA GLN A 504 22.56 4.79 17.15
C GLN A 504 22.92 4.93 18.63
N GLU A 505 24.21 5.04 18.97
CA GLU A 505 24.66 5.22 20.35
C GLU A 505 24.16 6.55 20.95
N ASP A 506 24.14 7.62 20.16
CA ASP A 506 23.63 8.91 20.63
C ASP A 506 22.12 8.88 20.85
N PHE A 507 21.39 8.14 20.00
CA PHE A 507 19.97 7.88 20.21
C PHE A 507 19.73 7.09 21.51
N GLU A 508 20.45 6.00 21.73
CA GLU A 508 20.36 5.20 22.96
C GLU A 508 20.68 6.04 24.21
N ARG A 509 21.73 6.88 24.16
CA ARG A 509 22.02 7.83 25.24
C ARG A 509 20.89 8.83 25.47
N ALA A 510 20.25 9.32 24.40
CA ALA A 510 19.12 10.23 24.50
C ALA A 510 17.89 9.54 25.11
N MET A 511 17.65 8.27 24.77
CA MET A 511 16.59 7.42 25.30
C MET A 511 16.79 7.09 26.78
N LYS A 512 18.01 6.77 27.22
CA LYS A 512 18.35 6.48 28.63
C LYS A 512 17.95 7.59 29.60
N LYS A 513 17.95 8.86 29.14
CA LYS A 513 17.46 10.00 29.95
C LYS A 513 15.97 9.91 30.30
N THR A 514 15.24 8.97 29.70
CA THR A 514 13.81 8.75 29.88
C THR A 514 13.50 7.51 30.72
N ASP A 515 14.51 6.77 31.23
CA ASP A 515 14.32 5.49 31.94
C ASP A 515 13.52 5.60 33.24
N ARG A 516 13.41 6.81 33.82
CA ARG A 516 12.51 7.08 34.94
C ARG A 516 11.02 6.88 34.62
N TYR A 517 10.67 6.71 33.34
CA TYR A 517 9.31 6.51 32.84
C TYR A 517 9.08 5.07 32.34
N LEU A 518 9.90 4.11 32.76
CA LEU A 518 9.71 2.71 32.40
C LEU A 518 8.56 2.07 33.19
N LEU A 519 7.81 1.21 32.51
CA LEU A 519 6.85 0.30 33.08
C LEU A 519 7.59 -0.97 33.53
N ASN A 520 7.60 -1.20 34.84
CA ASN A 520 8.21 -2.34 35.51
C ASN A 520 7.52 -2.57 36.87
N ASP A 521 7.94 -3.59 37.62
CA ASP A 521 7.32 -3.94 38.91
C ASP A 521 7.42 -2.79 39.93
N SER A 522 8.55 -2.08 39.95
CA SER A 522 8.76 -0.92 40.84
C SER A 522 7.76 0.20 40.55
N PHE A 523 7.48 0.46 39.26
CA PHE A 523 6.45 1.41 38.85
C PHE A 523 5.06 0.99 39.35
N ILE A 524 4.69 -0.28 39.16
CA ILE A 524 3.40 -0.82 39.62
C ILE A 524 3.25 -0.68 41.13
N GLU A 525 4.27 -1.07 41.90
CA GLU A 525 4.26 -1.00 43.36
C GLU A 525 4.13 0.45 43.85
N LYS A 526 4.85 1.38 43.22
CA LYS A 526 4.77 2.81 43.54
C LYS A 526 3.35 3.36 43.34
N GLU A 527 2.69 3.00 42.24
CA GLU A 527 1.31 3.45 41.98
C GLU A 527 0.31 2.81 42.94
N LYS A 528 0.46 1.53 43.27
CA LYS A 528 -0.35 0.86 44.32
C LYS A 528 -0.27 1.60 45.64
N ASN A 529 0.96 1.91 46.08
CA ASN A 529 1.22 2.63 47.32
C ASN A 529 0.62 4.05 47.31
N LYS A 530 0.68 4.75 46.18
CA LYS A 530 0.06 6.07 46.02
C LYS A 530 -1.46 6.00 46.16
N ILE A 531 -2.12 5.08 45.45
CA ILE A 531 -3.58 4.89 45.50
C ILE A 531 -4.03 4.51 46.92
N LYS A 532 -3.28 3.66 47.61
CA LYS A 532 -3.54 3.31 49.01
C LYS A 532 -3.51 4.55 49.91
N LYS A 533 -2.46 5.37 49.81
CA LYS A 533 -2.35 6.63 50.57
C LYS A 533 -3.51 7.59 50.30
N GLU A 534 -3.92 7.76 49.04
CA GLU A 534 -5.05 8.62 48.68
C GLU A 534 -6.38 8.11 49.26
N ARG A 535 -6.61 6.79 49.22
CA ARG A 535 -7.80 6.16 49.83
C ARG A 535 -7.82 6.37 51.34
N ASP A 536 -6.68 6.18 52.01
CA ASP A 536 -6.56 6.37 53.45
C ASP A 536 -6.80 7.84 53.85
N LEU A 537 -6.30 8.79 53.05
CA LEU A 537 -6.54 10.22 53.25
C LEU A 537 -8.02 10.59 53.09
N LYS A 538 -8.68 10.10 52.03
CA LYS A 538 -10.13 10.32 51.82
C LYS A 538 -10.97 9.73 52.97
N ARG A 539 -10.63 8.53 53.45
CA ARG A 539 -11.28 7.90 54.60
C ARG A 539 -11.11 8.74 55.88
N ARG A 540 -9.92 9.29 56.12
CA ARG A 540 -9.66 10.19 57.27
C ARG A 540 -10.46 11.49 57.18
N ASN A 541 -10.55 12.10 55.99
CA ASN A 541 -11.32 13.34 55.81
C ASN A 541 -12.83 13.11 55.97
N ASN A 542 -13.38 12.02 55.45
CA ASN A 542 -14.80 11.70 55.63
C ASN A 542 -15.17 11.36 57.08
N LYS A 543 -14.21 10.88 57.89
CA LYS A 543 -14.39 10.67 59.34
C LYS A 543 -14.29 11.96 60.17
N LYS A 544 -13.80 13.08 59.61
CA LYS A 544 -13.75 14.39 60.29
C LYS A 544 -14.98 15.27 60.00
N ILE A 545 -15.80 14.88 59.01
CA ILE A 545 -17.00 15.60 58.56
C ILE A 545 -18.29 14.96 59.12
N LYS A 546 -18.17 13.75 59.69
CA LYS A 546 -19.16 13.16 60.60
C LYS A 546 -18.70 13.40 62.03
#